data_AF-A0A960FIR6-F1
#
_entry.id   AF-A0A960FIR6-F1
#
_cell.length_a   1.000
_cell.length_b   1.000
_cell.length_c   1.000
_cell.angle_alpha   90.00
_cell.angle_beta   90.00
_cell.angle_gamma   90.00
#
_symmetry.space_group_name_H-M   'P 1'
#
loop_
_entity.id
_entity.type
_entity.pdbx_description
1 polymer ?
#
loop_
_entity_poly.entity_id
_entity_poly.type
_entity_poly.pdbx_seq_one_letter_code
_entity_poly.pdbx_strand_id
1 'polypeptide(L)'
;MARIDTTDFDDQRLASELRAMERSYDGVVQQFRLEDLRHRLDDHGSIPAAHSWNGWCGDRVTMWLDDGSVLKLHLFWPIRRGIATLRRVGWTSQIGWVIDVRTTDGDDHRLYAWKARLMRPAC
;
A
#
# COMPACT_ATOMS: atom_id res chain seq x y z
N MET A 1 -25.03 -42.49 -19.16
CA MET A 1 -24.76 -42.29 -17.72
C MET A 1 -23.45 -41.50 -17.63
N ALA A 2 -23.53 -40.18 -17.50
CA ALA A 2 -22.35 -39.32 -17.45
C ALA A 2 -21.73 -39.39 -16.04
N ARG A 3 -20.46 -39.81 -15.95
CA ARG A 3 -19.64 -39.65 -14.73
C ARG A 3 -19.42 -38.15 -14.55
N ILE A 4 -20.08 -37.56 -13.56
CA ILE A 4 -19.76 -36.19 -13.13
C ILE A 4 -18.38 -36.25 -12.50
N ASP A 5 -17.48 -35.44 -13.03
CA ASP A 5 -16.04 -35.41 -12.76
C ASP A 5 -15.79 -34.82 -11.36
N THR A 6 -15.69 -35.67 -10.34
CA THR A 6 -15.40 -35.28 -8.95
C THR A 6 -14.05 -34.55 -8.82
N THR A 7 -13.14 -34.78 -9.76
CA THR A 7 -11.78 -34.20 -9.80
C THR A 7 -11.80 -32.69 -10.06
N ASP A 8 -12.68 -32.21 -10.94
CA ASP A 8 -12.77 -30.79 -11.33
C ASP A 8 -13.36 -29.91 -10.20
N PHE A 9 -14.23 -30.51 -9.37
CA PHE A 9 -14.76 -29.85 -8.17
C PHE A 9 -13.71 -29.70 -7.06
N ASP A 10 -12.87 -30.72 -6.85
CA ASP A 10 -11.80 -30.67 -5.85
C ASP A 10 -10.69 -29.70 -6.27
N ASP A 11 -10.35 -29.62 -7.55
CA ASP A 11 -9.36 -28.68 -8.09
C ASP A 11 -9.83 -27.21 -7.98
N GLN A 12 -11.09 -26.93 -8.29
CA GLN A 12 -11.66 -25.58 -8.12
C GLN A 12 -11.70 -25.15 -6.66
N ARG A 13 -12.00 -26.08 -5.74
CA ARG A 13 -11.96 -25.84 -4.31
C ARG A 13 -10.53 -25.55 -3.83
N LEU A 14 -9.55 -26.38 -4.20
CA LEU A 14 -8.15 -26.18 -3.83
C LEU A 14 -7.61 -24.84 -4.35
N ALA A 15 -7.94 -24.47 -5.60
CA ALA A 15 -7.58 -23.18 -6.16
C ALA A 15 -8.20 -22.00 -5.40
N SER A 16 -9.44 -22.15 -4.91
CA SER A 16 -10.11 -21.13 -4.10
C SER A 16 -9.48 -20.98 -2.71
N GLU A 17 -9.08 -22.09 -2.08
CA GLU A 17 -8.40 -22.13 -0.78
C GLU A 17 -6.98 -21.53 -0.90
N LEU A 18 -6.24 -21.87 -1.95
CA LEU A 18 -4.94 -21.26 -2.27
C LEU A 18 -5.06 -19.75 -2.48
N ARG A 19 -6.02 -19.28 -3.28
CA ARG A 19 -6.26 -17.83 -3.47
C ARG A 19 -6.70 -17.13 -2.19
N ALA A 20 -7.37 -17.83 -1.27
CA ALA A 20 -7.74 -17.28 0.04
C ALA A 20 -6.51 -17.16 0.95
N MET A 21 -5.63 -18.17 0.94
CA MET A 21 -4.35 -18.12 1.63
C MET A 21 -3.46 -17.01 1.07
N GLU A 22 -3.27 -16.94 -0.25
CA GLU A 22 -2.50 -15.87 -0.91
C GLU A 22 -2.98 -14.47 -0.53
N ARG A 23 -4.31 -14.25 -0.49
CA ARG A 23 -4.88 -12.98 -0.02
C ARG A 23 -4.58 -12.68 1.44
N SER A 24 -4.59 -13.71 2.28
CA SER A 24 -4.26 -13.59 3.70
C SER A 24 -2.78 -13.24 3.89
N TYR A 25 -1.89 -13.81 3.06
CA TYR A 25 -0.46 -13.52 3.08
C TYR A 25 -0.09 -12.18 2.42
N ASP A 26 -0.84 -11.69 1.43
CA ASP A 26 -0.57 -10.38 0.80
C ASP A 26 -0.60 -9.25 1.84
N GLY A 27 -1.55 -9.29 2.79
CA GLY A 27 -1.62 -8.33 3.88
C GLY A 27 -0.35 -8.31 4.75
N VAL A 28 0.13 -9.49 5.14
CA VAL A 28 1.35 -9.65 5.96
C VAL A 28 2.59 -9.20 5.19
N VAL A 29 2.70 -9.55 3.90
CA VAL A 29 3.81 -9.13 3.05
C VAL A 29 3.84 -7.62 2.88
N GLN A 30 2.68 -6.97 2.68
CA GLN A 30 2.64 -5.51 2.61
C GLN A 30 3.01 -4.86 3.95
N GLN A 31 2.56 -5.42 5.07
CA GLN A 31 2.92 -4.92 6.39
C GLN A 31 4.44 -4.95 6.59
N PHE A 32 5.09 -6.08 6.29
CA PHE A 32 6.55 -6.21 6.38
C PHE A 32 7.28 -5.20 5.47
N ARG A 33 6.82 -5.05 4.22
CA ARG A 33 7.41 -4.09 3.27
C ARG A 33 7.30 -2.65 3.74
N LEU A 34 6.17 -2.29 4.35
CA LEU A 34 5.92 -0.95 4.86
C LEU A 34 6.65 -0.69 6.18
N GLU A 35 6.89 -1.73 6.98
CA GLU A 35 7.75 -1.66 8.16
C GLU A 35 9.22 -1.46 7.77
N ASP A 36 9.70 -2.15 6.74
CA ASP A 36 11.03 -1.89 6.17
C ASP A 36 11.12 -0.47 5.59
N LEU A 37 10.08 0.01 4.90
CA LEU A 37 9.99 1.42 4.47
C LEU A 37 10.07 2.38 5.65
N ARG A 38 9.41 2.08 6.78
CA ARG A 38 9.50 2.87 8.01
C ARG A 38 10.93 2.94 8.52
N HIS A 39 11.65 1.82 8.60
CA HIS A 39 13.04 1.82 9.06
C HIS A 39 13.95 2.69 8.17
N ARG A 40 13.79 2.60 6.85
CA ARG A 40 14.53 3.47 5.92
C ARG A 40 14.18 4.95 6.13
N LEU A 41 12.92 5.27 6.44
CA LEU A 41 12.52 6.64 6.77
C LEU A 41 13.07 7.12 8.11
N ASP A 42 13.20 6.22 9.10
CA ASP A 42 13.82 6.55 10.38
C ASP A 42 15.33 6.85 10.21
N ASP A 43 16.01 6.13 9.31
CA ASP A 43 17.43 6.33 9.00
C ASP A 43 17.71 7.59 8.16
N HIS A 44 16.90 7.86 7.14
CA HIS A 44 17.10 8.98 6.20
C HIS A 44 16.29 10.24 6.55
N GLY A 45 15.35 10.14 7.48
CA GLY A 45 14.42 11.21 7.89
C GLY A 45 13.29 11.50 6.89
N SER A 46 13.50 11.25 5.59
CA SER A 46 12.48 11.37 4.54
C SER A 46 12.92 10.79 3.20
N ILE A 47 11.95 10.45 2.36
CA ILE A 47 12.16 10.04 0.96
C ILE A 47 11.37 11.00 0.06
N PRO A 48 12.01 11.74 -0.86
CA PRO A 48 11.28 12.58 -1.81
C PRO A 48 10.42 11.74 -2.76
N ALA A 49 9.32 12.33 -3.21
CA ALA A 49 8.45 11.75 -4.23
C ALA A 49 8.73 12.43 -5.56
N ALA A 50 9.36 11.70 -6.50
CA ALA A 50 9.53 12.13 -7.88
C ALA A 50 8.21 12.52 -8.54
N HIS A 51 7.13 11.81 -8.20
CA HIS A 51 5.79 12.12 -8.67
C HIS A 51 4.73 11.67 -7.67
N SER A 52 3.58 12.36 -7.66
CA SER A 52 2.41 11.94 -6.91
C SER A 52 1.14 12.14 -7.73
N TRP A 53 0.20 11.22 -7.59
CA TRP A 53 -1.10 11.27 -8.23
C TRP A 53 -2.20 11.01 -7.21
N ASN A 54 -3.25 11.81 -7.29
CA ASN A 54 -4.47 11.63 -6.50
C ASN A 54 -5.58 11.12 -7.42
N GLY A 55 -6.32 10.11 -6.97
CA GLY A 55 -7.54 9.66 -7.62
C GLY A 55 -8.57 10.78 -7.70
N TRP A 56 -9.57 10.61 -8.58
CA TRP A 56 -10.60 11.63 -8.82
C TRP A 56 -11.20 12.16 -7.51
N CYS A 57 -11.59 11.28 -6.60
CA CYS A 57 -12.19 11.67 -5.33
C CYS A 57 -11.16 12.13 -4.28
N GLY A 58 -9.86 12.01 -4.53
CA GLY A 58 -8.77 12.27 -3.58
C GLY A 58 -8.60 11.18 -2.52
N ASP A 59 -9.38 10.10 -2.59
CA ASP A 59 -9.39 8.96 -1.67
C ASP A 59 -8.28 7.94 -1.98
N ARG A 60 -7.63 8.08 -3.13
CA ARG A 60 -6.52 7.23 -3.57
C ARG A 60 -5.32 8.10 -3.83
N VAL A 61 -4.17 7.69 -3.31
CA VAL A 61 -2.90 8.38 -3.54
C VAL A 61 -1.90 7.36 -4.06
N THR A 62 -1.19 7.73 -5.11
CA THR A 62 -0.02 6.99 -5.61
C THR A 62 1.18 7.91 -5.56
N MET A 63 2.24 7.49 -4.87
CA MET A 63 3.51 8.20 -4.80
C MET A 63 4.59 7.34 -5.42
N TRP A 64 5.33 7.90 -6.37
CA TRP A 64 6.55 7.33 -6.91
C TRP A 64 7.70 7.98 -6.16
N LEU A 65 8.41 7.18 -5.37
CA LEU A 65 9.49 7.61 -4.51
C LEU A 65 10.81 7.60 -5.29
N ASP A 66 11.76 8.44 -4.87
CA ASP A 66 13.06 8.56 -5.53
C ASP A 66 13.91 7.28 -5.49
N ASP A 67 13.62 6.38 -4.55
CA ASP A 67 14.23 5.05 -4.47
C ASP A 67 13.65 4.05 -5.49
N GLY A 68 12.80 4.52 -6.40
CA GLY A 68 12.12 3.73 -7.43
C GLY A 68 10.91 2.95 -6.93
N SER A 69 10.61 2.98 -5.62
CA SER A 69 9.43 2.31 -5.08
C SER A 69 8.16 3.13 -5.29
N VAL A 70 7.01 2.43 -5.32
CA VAL A 70 5.70 3.06 -5.50
C VAL A 70 4.80 2.72 -4.31
N LEU A 71 4.39 3.76 -3.57
CA LEU A 71 3.48 3.67 -2.44
C LEU A 71 2.06 4.04 -2.89
N LYS A 72 1.15 3.09 -2.80
CA LYS A 72 -0.28 3.26 -3.08
C LYS A 72 -1.07 3.25 -1.78
N LEU A 73 -1.92 4.26 -1.60
CA LEU A 73 -2.73 4.47 -0.39
C LEU A 73 -4.21 4.56 -0.76
N HIS A 74 -5.06 3.99 0.09
CA HIS A 74 -6.49 4.27 0.13
C HIS A 74 -6.81 4.98 1.45
N LEU A 75 -7.20 6.23 1.33
CA LEU A 75 -7.39 7.15 2.46
C LEU A 75 -8.80 7.04 3.05
N PHE A 76 -8.92 7.32 4.34
CA PHE A 76 -10.22 7.59 4.97
C PHE A 76 -10.77 8.96 4.58
N TRP A 77 -9.89 9.95 4.49
CA TRP A 77 -10.24 11.32 4.13
C TRP A 77 -9.46 11.74 2.90
N PRO A 78 -10.14 12.33 1.90
CA PRO A 78 -9.52 12.65 0.64
C PRO A 78 -8.53 13.82 0.77
N ILE A 79 -7.46 13.77 -0.01
CA ILE A 79 -6.53 14.88 -0.21
C ILE A 79 -6.40 15.18 -1.71
N ARG A 80 -6.36 16.47 -2.05
CA ARG A 80 -6.25 16.96 -3.45
C ARG A 80 -4.98 17.77 -3.70
N ARG A 81 -3.96 17.58 -2.87
CA ARG A 81 -2.67 18.27 -2.97
C ARG A 81 -1.60 17.32 -3.48
N GLY A 82 -0.65 17.85 -4.25
CA GLY A 82 0.55 17.11 -4.63
C GLY A 82 1.38 16.79 -3.40
N ILE A 83 1.98 15.61 -3.37
CA ILE A 83 2.88 15.18 -2.30
C ILE A 83 4.31 15.25 -2.82
N ALA A 84 5.16 16.01 -2.15
CA ALA A 84 6.56 16.20 -2.50
C ALA A 84 7.48 15.25 -1.73
N THR A 85 7.12 14.87 -0.50
CA THR A 85 8.02 14.07 0.33
C THR A 85 7.24 13.16 1.27
N LEU A 86 7.71 11.92 1.39
CA LEU A 86 7.29 10.98 2.42
C LEU A 86 8.21 11.13 3.63
N ARG A 87 7.63 11.37 4.81
CA ARG A 87 8.40 11.60 6.05
C ARG A 87 8.31 10.41 6.99
N ARG A 88 7.12 9.84 7.14
CA ARG A 88 6.87 8.75 8.07
C ARG A 88 5.78 7.84 7.54
N VAL A 89 5.92 6.55 7.82
CA VAL A 89 4.86 5.54 7.65
C VAL A 89 4.79 4.73 8.94
N GLY A 90 3.57 4.45 9.41
CA GLY A 90 3.36 3.58 10.56
C GLY A 90 1.97 2.95 10.55
N TRP A 91 1.83 1.85 11.29
CA TRP A 91 0.55 1.20 11.53
C TRP A 91 0.11 1.44 12.97
N THR A 92 -1.18 1.72 13.18
CA THR A 92 -1.84 1.77 14.48
C THR A 92 -3.12 0.93 14.43
N SER A 93 -3.37 0.15 15.49
CA SER A 93 -4.55 -0.71 15.59
C SER A 93 -5.87 0.07 15.63
N GLN A 94 -5.85 1.36 16.01
CA GLN A 94 -7.04 2.18 16.15
C GLN A 94 -7.51 2.81 14.83
N ILE A 95 -6.61 3.02 13.88
CA ILE A 95 -6.89 3.78 12.63
C ILE A 95 -6.49 2.98 11.40
N GLY A 96 -5.33 2.30 11.44
CA GLY A 96 -4.70 1.67 10.28
C GLY A 96 -3.37 2.34 9.97
N TRP A 97 -3.12 2.66 8.70
CA TRP A 97 -1.89 3.31 8.27
C TRP A 97 -1.94 4.81 8.55
N VAL A 98 -0.88 5.33 9.16
CA VAL A 98 -0.63 6.76 9.39
C VAL A 98 0.60 7.15 8.59
N ILE A 99 0.46 8.15 7.75
CA ILE A 99 1.51 8.60 6.83
C ILE A 99 1.71 10.09 7.03
N ASP A 100 2.92 10.49 7.41
CA ASP A 100 3.29 11.91 7.45
C ASP A 100 3.97 12.26 6.13
N VAL A 101 3.48 13.31 5.47
CA VAL A 101 3.95 13.77 4.17
C VAL A 101 4.16 15.28 4.18
N ARG A 102 5.00 15.75 3.26
CA ARG A 102 5.08 17.16 2.89
C ARG A 102 4.48 17.34 1.51
N THR A 103 3.58 18.30 1.38
CA THR A 103 2.93 18.64 0.10
C THR A 103 3.85 19.50 -0.77
N THR A 104 3.54 19.60 -2.05
CA THR A 104 4.25 20.48 -3.01
C THR A 104 4.18 21.96 -2.62
N ASP A 105 3.19 22.35 -1.84
CA ASP A 105 3.00 23.70 -1.35
C ASP A 105 3.87 24.00 -0.10
N GLY A 106 4.60 22.99 0.41
CA GLY A 106 5.47 23.09 1.58
C GLY A 106 4.80 22.69 2.90
N ASP A 107 3.49 22.49 2.92
CA ASP A 107 2.74 22.13 4.12
C ASP A 107 2.96 20.68 4.52
N ASP A 108 3.17 20.45 5.82
CA ASP A 108 3.22 19.11 6.41
C ASP A 108 1.79 18.62 6.71
N HIS A 109 1.47 17.40 6.25
CA HIS A 109 0.16 16.77 6.40
C HIS A 109 0.28 15.36 6.93
N ARG A 110 -0.68 14.98 7.78
CA ARG A 110 -0.87 13.60 8.24
C ARG A 110 -2.05 12.97 7.51
N LEU A 111 -1.78 11.90 6.78
CA LEU A 111 -2.76 11.10 6.06
C LEU A 111 -3.09 9.84 6.86
N TYR A 112 -4.34 9.41 6.75
CA TYR A 112 -4.82 8.19 7.37
C TYR A 112 -5.38 7.29 6.27
N ALA A 113 -4.88 6.05 6.22
CA ALA A 113 -5.23 5.10 5.18
C ALA A 113 -5.66 3.75 5.79
N TRP A 114 -6.76 3.20 5.28
CA TRP A 114 -7.20 1.85 5.66
C TRP A 114 -6.44 0.77 4.88
N LYS A 115 -5.80 1.14 3.78
CA LYS A 115 -4.97 0.24 2.97
C LYS A 115 -3.76 0.98 2.42
N ALA A 116 -2.59 0.35 2.55
CA ALA A 116 -1.35 0.78 1.95
C ALA A 116 -0.70 -0.41 1.23
N ARG A 117 -0.07 -0.14 0.08
CA ARG A 117 0.65 -1.15 -0.71
C ARG A 117 1.95 -0.56 -1.21
N LEU A 118 3.05 -1.26 -0.97
CA LEU A 118 4.37 -0.90 -1.47
C LEU A 118 4.76 -1.85 -2.62
N MET A 119 4.96 -1.27 -3.79
CA MET A 119 5.51 -1.96 -4.95
C MET A 119 6.98 -1.56 -5.06
N ARG A 120 7.88 -2.53 -5.00
CA ARG A 120 9.30 -2.31 -5.27
C ARG A 120 9.57 -2.54 -6.76
N PRO A 121 10.57 -1.87 -7.35
CA PRO A 121 11.05 -2.27 -8.67
C PRO A 121 11.46 -3.75 -8.60
N ALA A 122 11.19 -4.50 -9.67
CA ALA A 122 11.75 -5.84 -9.80
C ALA A 122 13.28 -5.69 -9.84
N CYS A 123 13.97 -6.38 -8.93
CA CYS A 123 15.42 -6.47 -8.95
C CYS A 123 15.91 -7.14 -10.24
#